data_AF-A0A6I3MWF3-F1
#
_entry.id   AF-A0A6I3MWF3-F1
#
_cell.length_a   1.000
_cell.length_b   1.000
_cell.length_c   1.000
_cell.angle_alpha   90.00
_cell.angle_beta   90.00
_cell.angle_gamma   90.00
#
_symmetry.space_group_name_H-M   'P 1'
#
loop_
_entity.id
_entity.type
_entity.pdbx_description
1 polymer ?
#
loop_
_entity_poly.entity_id
_entity_poly.type
_entity_poly.pdbx_seq_one_letter_code
_entity_poly.pdbx_strand_id
1 'polypeptide(L)'
;PVIVAAGLHVLTNNGIPATARSTKLDGDAITIQGYANEHDEANGIALLATQAHRSLARWSDIAVLVRTNTQREVVAGALKKHHIPVLTRGQSAVVAPLLQEVAALTHRYALADWALELRMASEPDSPEFLLSEQVNEFLQDHPTGAAHGSMFMSWLSTVGQRTNLSEDGIELLTFHAAKGREWNTVFIAGAEQGLLPHSSSRTAAQKAEEVRLAYVAITRAAEKLFVTHAAERNSRKANPSKYFVNLPLGETTAARMPEEIMQYAKAVSAATPKGALRAWRKERARQLNTTEVGICNDAILARLEKELPSSQEELASLFGALTAESLAPSLLPLLAQFTAPNTK
;
A
#
# COMPACT_ATOMS: atom_id res chain seq x y z
N PRO A 1 23.65 15.22 -1.13
CA PRO A 1 23.91 16.40 -0.25
C PRO A 1 22.69 16.93 0.49
N VAL A 2 21.60 17.23 -0.23
CA VAL A 2 20.36 17.80 0.34
C VAL A 2 19.79 16.94 1.48
N ILE A 3 19.60 15.64 1.24
CA ILE A 3 19.09 14.69 2.26
C ILE A 3 19.98 14.64 3.51
N VAL A 4 21.31 14.63 3.32
CA VAL A 4 22.28 14.62 4.43
C VAL A 4 22.18 15.93 5.23
N ALA A 5 22.09 17.07 4.56
CA ALA A 5 21.95 18.37 5.21
C ALA A 5 20.62 18.46 6.00
N ALA A 6 19.52 17.95 5.45
CA ALA A 6 18.24 17.88 6.15
C ALA A 6 18.30 16.98 7.38
N GLY A 7 18.92 15.80 7.28
CA GLY A 7 19.12 14.91 8.43
C GLY A 7 19.93 15.59 9.54
N LEU A 8 21.06 16.22 9.18
CA LEU A 8 21.87 16.97 10.14
C LEU A 8 21.10 18.13 10.76
N HIS A 9 20.32 18.87 9.97
CA HIS A 9 19.49 19.95 10.46
C HIS A 9 18.51 19.47 11.54
N VAL A 10 17.86 18.32 11.35
CA VAL A 10 16.97 17.72 12.36
C VAL A 10 17.70 17.43 13.67
N LEU A 11 18.91 16.88 13.62
CA LEU A 11 19.71 16.62 14.82
C LEU A 11 20.12 17.94 15.50
N THR A 12 20.74 18.86 14.76
CA THR A 12 21.33 20.09 15.33
C THR A 12 20.27 21.04 15.86
N ASN A 13 19.14 21.19 15.16
CA ASN A 13 18.03 22.07 15.60
C ASN A 13 17.32 21.53 16.85
N ASN A 14 17.56 20.27 17.22
CA ASN A 14 17.04 19.66 18.44
C ASN A 14 18.15 19.36 19.47
N GLY A 15 19.29 20.06 19.38
CA GLY A 15 20.34 20.03 20.40
C GLY A 15 21.22 18.78 20.38
N ILE A 16 21.22 18.00 19.29
CA ILE A 16 22.10 16.85 19.10
C ILE A 16 23.22 17.26 18.13
N PRO A 17 24.47 17.45 18.60
CA PRO A 17 25.59 17.77 17.72
C PRO A 17 25.84 16.62 16.74
N ALA A 18 25.92 16.94 15.44
CA ALA A 18 26.20 15.97 14.40
C ALA A 18 26.97 16.62 13.25
N THR A 19 27.90 15.88 12.66
CA THR A 19 28.65 16.32 11.47
C THR A 19 28.74 15.16 10.48
N ALA A 20 28.40 15.43 9.23
CA ALA A 20 28.54 14.49 8.12
C ALA A 20 28.68 15.29 6.82
N ARG A 21 29.28 14.68 5.79
CA ARG A 21 29.32 15.24 4.44
C ARG A 21 28.91 14.18 3.43
N SER A 22 28.14 14.58 2.43
CA SER A 22 27.80 13.72 1.30
C SER A 22 28.96 13.71 0.31
N THR A 23 29.29 12.53 -0.22
CA THR A 23 30.27 12.36 -1.30
C THR A 23 29.63 12.39 -2.70
N LYS A 24 28.29 12.42 -2.77
CA LYS A 24 27.53 12.55 -4.02
C LYS A 24 27.36 14.01 -4.42
N LEU A 25 27.15 14.26 -5.72
CA LEU A 25 26.74 15.57 -6.25
C LEU A 25 25.32 15.95 -5.78
N ASP A 26 24.97 17.24 -5.87
CA ASP A 26 23.64 17.72 -5.49
C ASP A 26 22.54 16.97 -6.24
N GLY A 27 21.47 16.64 -5.51
CA GLY A 27 20.32 15.87 -5.99
C GLY A 27 19.04 16.65 -5.79
N ASP A 28 17.91 16.03 -6.12
CA ASP A 28 16.58 16.66 -6.07
C ASP A 28 16.27 17.25 -4.68
N ALA A 29 15.45 18.31 -4.69
CA ALA A 29 14.93 18.92 -3.47
C ALA A 29 14.04 17.93 -2.70
N ILE A 30 13.99 18.08 -1.37
CA ILE A 30 13.07 17.29 -0.54
C ILE A 30 11.66 17.80 -0.80
N THR A 31 10.74 16.90 -1.15
CA THR A 31 9.34 17.26 -1.39
C THR A 31 8.55 17.07 -0.10
N ILE A 32 7.92 18.14 0.38
CA ILE A 32 7.01 18.08 1.54
C ILE A 32 5.58 18.34 1.05
N GLN A 33 4.67 17.40 1.31
CA GLN A 33 3.30 17.46 0.80
C GLN A 33 2.25 17.18 1.90
N GLY A 34 1.29 18.09 2.01
CA GLY A 34 0.13 17.91 2.89
C GLY A 34 -1.00 17.14 2.21
N TYR A 35 -1.91 16.54 2.98
CA TYR A 35 -3.12 15.91 2.48
C TYR A 35 -4.29 16.24 3.39
N ALA A 36 -5.53 16.14 2.91
CA ALA A 36 -6.69 16.46 3.74
C ALA A 36 -6.84 15.44 4.88
N ASN A 37 -6.71 14.14 4.58
CA ASN A 37 -6.81 13.06 5.56
C ASN A 37 -5.82 11.91 5.27
N GLU A 38 -5.76 10.91 6.14
CA GLU A 38 -4.86 9.75 6.04
C GLU A 38 -5.11 8.86 4.81
N HIS A 39 -6.34 8.82 4.29
CA HIS A 39 -6.66 8.06 3.09
C HIS A 39 -6.20 8.80 1.85
N ASP A 40 -6.37 10.12 1.81
CA ASP A 40 -5.85 10.96 0.73
C ASP A 40 -4.31 10.93 0.71
N GLU A 41 -3.67 10.95 1.88
CA GLU A 41 -2.23 10.76 2.01
C GLU A 41 -1.79 9.41 1.43
N ALA A 42 -2.42 8.31 1.86
CA ALA A 42 -2.08 6.97 1.39
C ALA A 42 -2.27 6.81 -0.13
N ASN A 43 -3.34 7.40 -0.69
CA ASN A 43 -3.54 7.44 -2.14
C ASN A 43 -2.47 8.29 -2.83
N GLY A 44 -2.14 9.47 -2.30
CA GLY A 44 -1.09 10.33 -2.85
C GLY A 44 0.27 9.64 -2.90
N ILE A 45 0.64 8.91 -1.83
CA ILE A 45 1.85 8.08 -1.80
C ILE A 45 1.85 7.04 -2.91
N ALA A 46 0.75 6.29 -3.08
CA ALA A 46 0.65 5.28 -4.14
C ALA A 46 0.83 5.88 -5.55
N LEU A 47 0.29 7.07 -5.77
CA LEU A 47 0.37 7.78 -7.05
C LEU A 47 1.79 8.28 -7.34
N LEU A 48 2.43 8.93 -6.35
CA LEU A 48 3.82 9.36 -6.46
C LEU A 48 4.79 8.18 -6.62
N ALA A 49 4.54 7.08 -5.92
CA ALA A 49 5.34 5.87 -6.07
C ALA A 49 5.21 5.27 -7.47
N THR A 50 4.01 5.29 -8.06
CA THR A 50 3.79 4.87 -9.46
C THR A 50 4.55 5.78 -10.44
N GLN A 51 4.54 7.09 -10.19
CA GLN A 51 5.31 8.04 -11.00
C GLN A 51 6.82 7.79 -10.88
N ALA A 52 7.33 7.54 -9.67
CA ALA A 52 8.72 7.20 -9.43
C ALA A 52 9.12 5.90 -10.14
N HIS A 53 8.29 4.86 -10.07
CA HIS A 53 8.52 3.58 -10.77
C HIS A 53 8.64 3.77 -12.29
N ARG A 54 7.77 4.59 -12.89
CA ARG A 54 7.82 4.90 -14.34
C ARG A 54 9.13 5.55 -14.79
N SER A 55 9.86 6.20 -13.88
CA SER A 55 11.19 6.75 -14.16
C SER A 55 12.34 5.72 -14.17
N LEU A 56 12.02 4.44 -14.46
CA LEU A 56 12.92 3.27 -14.48
C LEU A 56 13.40 2.78 -13.10
N ALA A 57 12.76 3.20 -12.00
CA ALA A 57 13.05 2.66 -10.67
C ALA A 57 12.30 1.34 -10.45
N ARG A 58 12.94 0.30 -9.89
CA ARG A 58 12.22 -0.93 -9.49
C ARG A 58 11.35 -0.64 -8.27
N TRP A 59 10.30 -1.43 -8.04
CA TRP A 59 9.47 -1.24 -6.85
C TRP A 59 10.26 -1.44 -5.57
N SER A 60 11.21 -2.38 -5.58
CA SER A 60 12.17 -2.65 -4.50
C SER A 60 13.14 -1.51 -4.21
N ASP A 61 13.30 -0.55 -5.12
CA ASP A 61 14.11 0.66 -4.89
C ASP A 61 13.31 1.78 -4.19
N ILE A 62 12.03 1.52 -3.87
CA ILE A 62 11.10 2.43 -3.21
C ILE A 62 10.72 1.87 -1.83
N ALA A 63 10.80 2.71 -0.81
CA ALA A 63 10.28 2.38 0.52
C ALA A 63 9.29 3.42 1.04
N VAL A 64 8.29 2.94 1.78
CA VAL A 64 7.39 3.77 2.56
C VAL A 64 7.61 3.47 4.03
N LEU A 65 7.98 4.51 4.77
CA LEU A 65 8.31 4.47 6.17
C LEU A 65 7.19 5.09 6.99
N VAL A 66 6.68 4.33 7.97
CA VAL A 66 5.61 4.76 8.89
C VAL A 66 6.08 4.72 10.34
N ARG A 67 5.41 5.44 11.24
CA ARG A 67 5.71 5.31 12.69
C ARG A 67 5.02 4.10 13.30
N THR A 68 3.76 3.87 12.97
CA THR A 68 2.88 2.89 13.64
C THR A 68 2.35 1.83 12.67
N ASN A 69 1.95 0.68 13.23
CA ASN A 69 1.37 -0.41 12.44
C ASN A 69 0.00 -0.04 11.84
N THR A 70 -0.80 0.80 12.51
CA THR A 70 -2.08 1.28 11.97
C THR A 70 -1.88 2.09 10.68
N GLN A 71 -0.87 2.97 10.63
CA GLN A 71 -0.55 3.69 9.38
C GLN A 71 -0.15 2.72 8.27
N ARG A 72 0.61 1.68 8.63
CA ARG A 72 1.04 0.63 7.71
C ARG A 72 -0.16 -0.02 7.01
N GLU A 73 -1.21 -0.36 7.74
CA GLU A 73 -2.41 -1.00 7.18
C GLU A 73 -3.14 -0.09 6.19
N VAL A 74 -3.30 1.19 6.51
CA VAL A 74 -3.95 2.18 5.62
C VAL A 74 -3.16 2.35 4.32
N VAL A 75 -1.83 2.51 4.43
CA VAL A 75 -0.95 2.66 3.27
C VAL A 75 -0.91 1.37 2.43
N ALA A 76 -0.81 0.21 3.06
CA ALA A 76 -0.85 -1.09 2.37
C ALA A 76 -2.15 -1.25 1.58
N GLY A 77 -3.29 -0.88 2.17
CA GLY A 77 -4.59 -0.89 1.51
C GLY A 77 -4.64 0.00 0.27
N ALA A 78 -4.07 1.21 0.34
CA ALA A 78 -3.98 2.11 -0.81
C ALA A 78 -3.06 1.56 -1.91
N LEU A 79 -1.86 1.09 -1.57
CA LEU A 79 -0.93 0.49 -2.53
C LEU A 79 -1.57 -0.71 -3.26
N LYS A 80 -2.24 -1.60 -2.50
CA LYS A 80 -2.99 -2.74 -3.07
C LYS A 80 -4.11 -2.28 -4.00
N LYS A 81 -4.87 -1.24 -3.64
CA LYS A 81 -5.92 -0.66 -4.48
C LYS A 81 -5.39 -0.14 -5.83
N HIS A 82 -4.15 0.34 -5.85
CA HIS A 82 -3.47 0.81 -7.06
C HIS A 82 -2.68 -0.31 -7.77
N HIS A 83 -2.86 -1.58 -7.38
CA HIS A 83 -2.16 -2.74 -7.95
C HIS A 83 -0.63 -2.64 -7.82
N ILE A 84 -0.16 -1.99 -6.76
CA ILE A 84 1.27 -1.85 -6.47
C ILE A 84 1.69 -3.01 -5.57
N PRO A 85 2.69 -3.82 -5.96
CA PRO A 85 3.20 -4.90 -5.13
C PRO A 85 3.84 -4.34 -3.85
N VAL A 86 3.50 -4.93 -2.69
CA VAL A 86 4.00 -4.50 -1.37
C VAL A 86 4.70 -5.66 -0.68
N LEU A 87 5.94 -5.43 -0.30
CA LEU A 87 6.75 -6.33 0.50
C LEU A 87 6.57 -6.00 1.99
N THR A 88 5.80 -6.83 2.68
CA THR A 88 5.67 -6.76 4.14
C THR A 88 6.75 -7.62 4.77
N ARG A 89 7.94 -7.04 4.99
CA ARG A 89 9.20 -7.77 5.26
C ARG A 89 9.28 -8.55 6.58
N GLY A 90 8.26 -8.53 7.42
CA GLY A 90 8.14 -9.54 8.50
C GLY A 90 7.99 -10.96 7.93
N GLN A 91 7.42 -11.11 6.74
CA GLN A 91 7.21 -12.39 6.09
C GLN A 91 8.42 -12.80 5.23
N SER A 92 8.91 -11.95 4.34
CA SER A 92 9.92 -12.34 3.33
C SER A 92 11.31 -12.69 3.90
N ALA A 93 11.81 -12.00 4.93
CA ALA A 93 13.16 -12.28 5.48
C ALA A 93 13.25 -13.61 6.25
N VAL A 94 12.15 -14.01 6.87
CA VAL A 94 12.00 -15.27 7.62
C VAL A 94 11.68 -16.41 6.65
N VAL A 95 10.81 -16.16 5.67
CA VAL A 95 10.31 -17.18 4.74
C VAL A 95 11.31 -17.51 3.63
N ALA A 96 12.16 -16.57 3.20
CA ALA A 96 13.14 -16.82 2.13
C ALA A 96 14.08 -18.01 2.39
N PRO A 97 14.76 -18.14 3.55
CA PRO A 97 15.59 -19.32 3.83
C PRO A 97 14.75 -20.61 3.88
N LEU A 98 13.54 -20.56 4.44
CA LEU A 98 12.63 -21.70 4.52
C LEU A 98 12.17 -22.16 3.12
N LEU A 99 11.90 -21.24 2.19
CA LEU A 99 11.60 -21.59 0.80
C LEU A 99 12.77 -22.30 0.10
N GLN A 100 14.00 -21.91 0.44
CA GLN A 100 15.20 -22.59 -0.08
C GLN A 100 15.32 -24.02 0.46
N GLU A 101 15.01 -24.24 1.74
CA GLU A 101 14.95 -25.57 2.35
C GLU A 101 13.87 -26.43 1.67
N VAL A 102 12.64 -25.92 1.56
CA VAL A 102 11.52 -26.63 0.93
C VAL A 102 11.84 -27.01 -0.52
N ALA A 103 12.43 -26.08 -1.29
CA ALA A 103 12.81 -26.33 -2.68
C ALA A 103 13.80 -27.49 -2.84
N ALA A 104 14.63 -27.75 -1.83
CA ALA A 104 15.62 -28.83 -1.83
C ALA A 104 15.03 -30.21 -1.48
N LEU A 105 13.80 -30.28 -0.96
CA LEU A 105 13.16 -31.54 -0.58
C LEU A 105 12.69 -32.31 -1.82
N THR A 106 13.23 -33.50 -2.05
CA THR A 106 12.98 -34.29 -3.27
C THR A 106 11.83 -35.28 -3.16
N HIS A 107 11.22 -35.44 -1.98
CA HIS A 107 10.20 -36.46 -1.73
C HIS A 107 9.04 -35.93 -0.88
N ARG A 108 7.83 -36.44 -1.14
CA ARG A 108 6.58 -36.07 -0.46
C ARG A 108 6.65 -36.23 1.06
N TYR A 109 7.21 -37.33 1.54
CA TYR A 109 7.32 -37.60 2.97
C TYR A 109 8.19 -36.57 3.68
N ALA A 110 9.29 -36.14 3.05
CA ALA A 110 10.17 -35.11 3.62
C ALA A 110 9.50 -33.74 3.67
N LEU A 111 8.67 -33.40 2.67
CA LEU A 111 7.84 -32.19 2.71
C LEU A 111 6.81 -32.21 3.84
N ALA A 112 6.14 -33.35 4.02
CA ALA A 112 5.12 -33.50 5.04
C ALA A 112 5.71 -33.41 6.45
N ASP A 113 6.86 -34.03 6.66
CA ASP A 113 7.60 -34.00 7.93
C ASP A 113 8.11 -32.59 8.24
N TRP A 114 8.76 -31.94 7.27
CA TRP A 114 9.23 -30.56 7.40
C TRP A 114 8.09 -29.59 7.73
N ALA A 115 6.93 -29.72 7.05
CA ALA A 115 5.78 -28.86 7.31
C ALA A 115 5.19 -29.07 8.71
N LEU A 116 5.13 -30.33 9.17
CA LEU A 116 4.67 -30.66 10.51
C LEU A 116 5.59 -30.09 11.59
N GLU A 117 6.91 -30.27 11.45
CA GLU A 117 7.91 -29.75 12.37
C GLU A 117 7.88 -28.22 12.45
N LEU A 118 7.88 -27.56 11.29
CA LEU A 118 7.82 -26.10 11.23
C LEU A 118 6.55 -25.58 11.88
N ARG A 119 5.40 -26.20 11.60
CA ARG A 119 4.12 -25.83 12.21
C ARG A 119 4.14 -25.93 13.73
N MET A 120 4.70 -27.01 14.27
CA MET A 120 4.79 -27.24 15.71
C MET A 120 5.76 -26.27 16.42
N ALA A 121 6.81 -25.85 15.71
CA ALA A 121 7.80 -24.92 16.23
C ALA A 121 7.39 -23.44 16.12
N SER A 122 6.30 -23.13 15.42
CA SER A 122 5.89 -21.77 15.08
C SER A 122 4.70 -21.28 15.90
N GLU A 123 4.65 -19.97 16.17
CA GLU A 123 3.47 -19.33 16.75
C GLU A 123 2.31 -19.30 15.73
N PRO A 124 1.04 -19.43 16.16
CA PRO A 124 -0.11 -19.27 15.27
C PRO A 124 -0.06 -17.93 14.51
N ASP A 125 -0.43 -17.97 13.22
CA ASP A 125 -0.42 -16.83 12.29
C ASP A 125 0.98 -16.22 12.00
N SER A 126 2.06 -16.83 12.48
CA SER A 126 3.41 -16.43 12.10
C SER A 126 3.69 -16.75 10.61
N PRO A 127 4.66 -16.06 9.97
CA PRO A 127 5.05 -16.35 8.59
C PRO A 127 5.44 -17.82 8.36
N GLU A 128 6.12 -18.43 9.33
CA GLU A 128 6.53 -19.84 9.33
C GLU A 128 5.32 -20.78 9.42
N PHE A 129 4.38 -20.47 10.30
CA PHE A 129 3.12 -21.20 10.43
C PHE A 129 2.31 -21.15 9.12
N LEU A 130 2.16 -19.97 8.52
CA LEU A 130 1.44 -19.81 7.25
C LEU A 130 2.12 -20.55 6.09
N LEU A 131 3.45 -20.56 6.05
CA LEU A 131 4.20 -21.34 5.06
C LEU A 131 3.98 -22.85 5.23
N SER A 132 3.97 -23.34 6.47
CA SER A 132 3.68 -24.75 6.74
C SER A 132 2.27 -25.15 6.30
N GLU A 133 1.28 -24.27 6.50
CA GLU A 133 -0.10 -24.51 6.06
C GLU A 133 -0.20 -24.55 4.53
N GLN A 134 0.54 -23.70 3.81
CA GLN A 134 0.60 -23.73 2.35
C GLN A 134 1.23 -25.02 1.81
N VAL A 135 2.30 -25.52 2.46
CA VAL A 135 2.88 -26.81 2.09
C VAL A 135 1.87 -27.95 2.33
N ASN A 136 1.12 -27.90 3.44
CA ASN A 136 0.09 -28.89 3.73
C ASN A 136 -1.09 -28.85 2.74
N GLU A 137 -1.55 -27.65 2.36
CA GLU A 137 -2.56 -27.45 1.30
C GLU A 137 -2.09 -28.07 -0.02
N PHE A 138 -0.87 -27.75 -0.45
CA PHE A 138 -0.28 -28.35 -1.64
C PHE A 138 -0.25 -29.89 -1.58
N LEU A 139 0.13 -30.46 -0.43
CA LEU A 139 0.18 -31.90 -0.23
C LEU A 139 -1.21 -32.56 -0.30
N GLN A 140 -2.26 -31.88 0.17
CA GLN A 140 -3.65 -32.35 0.07
C GLN A 140 -4.14 -32.36 -1.38
N ASP A 141 -3.83 -31.31 -2.14
CA ASP A 141 -4.20 -31.18 -3.56
C ASP A 141 -3.44 -32.17 -4.47
N HIS A 142 -2.27 -32.66 -4.03
CA HIS A 142 -1.40 -33.54 -4.81
C HIS A 142 -1.17 -34.89 -4.11
N PRO A 143 -2.20 -35.73 -3.90
CA PRO A 143 -2.12 -36.92 -3.02
C PRO A 143 -1.14 -38.01 -3.52
N THR A 144 -0.69 -37.95 -4.77
CA THR A 144 0.26 -38.91 -5.36
C THR A 144 1.69 -38.75 -4.82
N GLY A 145 2.47 -39.85 -4.82
CA GLY A 145 3.85 -39.87 -4.33
C GLY A 145 4.87 -39.04 -5.12
N ALA A 146 4.45 -38.35 -6.18
CA ALA A 146 5.28 -37.49 -7.02
C ALA A 146 5.48 -36.07 -6.45
N ALA A 147 4.74 -35.67 -5.40
CA ALA A 147 4.89 -34.33 -4.83
C ALA A 147 6.30 -34.11 -4.22
N HIS A 148 6.96 -33.01 -4.59
CA HIS A 148 8.28 -32.62 -4.10
C HIS A 148 8.47 -31.10 -4.10
N GLY A 149 9.56 -30.63 -3.50
CA GLY A 149 9.85 -29.22 -3.22
C GLY A 149 9.80 -28.31 -4.45
N SER A 150 10.44 -28.70 -5.55
CA SER A 150 10.37 -27.90 -6.78
C SER A 150 8.97 -27.88 -7.44
N MET A 151 8.17 -28.94 -7.26
CA MET A 151 6.74 -28.93 -7.65
C MET A 151 5.94 -27.98 -6.76
N PHE A 152 6.19 -27.99 -5.45
CA PHE A 152 5.63 -27.00 -4.53
C PHE A 152 6.01 -25.58 -4.96
N MET A 153 7.27 -25.31 -5.32
CA MET A 153 7.68 -23.97 -5.79
C MET A 153 6.96 -23.56 -7.08
N SER A 154 6.75 -24.49 -8.01
CA SER A 154 5.96 -24.24 -9.23
C SER A 154 4.49 -23.97 -8.92
N TRP A 155 3.89 -24.78 -8.05
CA TRP A 155 2.54 -24.58 -7.54
C TRP A 155 2.40 -23.25 -6.79
N LEU A 156 3.35 -22.91 -5.92
CA LEU A 156 3.41 -21.67 -5.18
C LEU A 156 3.59 -20.48 -6.11
N SER A 157 4.28 -20.59 -7.25
CA SER A 157 4.30 -19.49 -8.24
C SER A 157 2.97 -19.29 -8.95
N THR A 158 2.17 -20.37 -9.07
CA THR A 158 0.85 -20.35 -9.71
C THR A 158 -0.23 -19.85 -8.76
N VAL A 159 -0.17 -20.27 -7.50
CA VAL A 159 -1.09 -19.87 -6.42
C VAL A 159 -0.63 -18.57 -5.76
N GLY A 160 0.67 -18.29 -5.74
CA GLY A 160 1.34 -17.13 -5.13
C GLY A 160 1.16 -15.80 -5.84
N GLN A 161 0.48 -15.78 -7.00
CA GLN A 161 -0.25 -14.57 -7.41
C GLN A 161 -1.28 -14.12 -6.35
N ARG A 162 -1.60 -14.98 -5.36
CA ARG A 162 -2.41 -14.67 -4.17
C ARG A 162 -1.60 -14.44 -2.89
N THR A 163 -0.30 -14.76 -2.84
CA THR A 163 0.57 -14.63 -1.65
C THR A 163 1.98 -14.12 -1.99
N ASN A 164 2.22 -12.82 -1.72
CA ASN A 164 3.43 -12.02 -2.07
C ASN A 164 4.77 -12.52 -1.47
N LEU A 165 5.38 -13.58 -2.01
CA LEU A 165 6.69 -14.07 -1.51
C LEU A 165 7.87 -13.96 -2.50
N SER A 166 7.66 -13.57 -3.77
CA SER A 166 8.77 -13.49 -4.75
C SER A 166 8.76 -12.29 -5.72
N GLU A 167 7.88 -11.29 -5.54
CA GLU A 167 7.74 -10.19 -6.51
C GLU A 167 8.47 -8.89 -6.10
N ASP A 168 9.05 -8.20 -7.09
CA ASP A 168 9.53 -6.82 -6.97
C ASP A 168 8.40 -5.94 -6.40
N GLY A 169 8.61 -5.34 -5.22
CA GLY A 169 7.56 -4.62 -4.52
C GLY A 169 8.09 -3.54 -3.60
N ILE A 170 7.23 -2.55 -3.31
CA ILE A 170 7.55 -1.46 -2.39
C ILE A 170 7.73 -2.03 -0.99
N GLU A 171 8.80 -1.60 -0.33
CA GLU A 171 9.02 -1.96 1.07
C GLU A 171 8.24 -1.04 2.00
N LEU A 172 7.27 -1.61 2.72
CA LEU A 172 6.47 -0.87 3.68
C LEU A 172 6.87 -1.26 5.11
N LEU A 173 7.55 -0.33 5.80
CA LEU A 173 8.26 -0.61 7.05
C LEU A 173 8.00 0.45 8.12
N THR A 174 8.22 0.09 9.38
CA THR A 174 8.29 1.09 10.45
C THR A 174 9.66 1.76 10.48
N PHE A 175 9.77 2.95 11.09
CA PHE A 175 11.06 3.66 11.24
C PHE A 175 12.16 2.80 11.88
N HIS A 176 11.81 1.96 12.85
CA HIS A 176 12.77 1.07 13.52
C HIS A 176 13.26 -0.04 12.57
N ALA A 177 12.35 -0.64 11.80
CA ALA A 177 12.68 -1.71 10.86
C ALA A 177 13.52 -1.24 9.66
N ALA A 178 13.58 0.08 9.42
CA ALA A 178 14.37 0.67 8.35
C ALA A 178 15.85 0.90 8.71
N LYS A 179 16.24 0.72 9.98
CA LYS A 179 17.62 1.00 10.44
C LYS A 179 18.64 0.15 9.68
N GLY A 180 19.69 0.80 9.17
CA GLY A 180 20.79 0.14 8.46
C GLY A 180 20.50 -0.20 6.99
N ARG A 181 19.40 0.31 6.43
CA ARG A 181 18.95 0.01 5.07
C ARG A 181 18.70 1.29 4.29
N GLU A 182 18.88 1.28 2.98
CA GLU A 182 18.74 2.47 2.15
C GLU A 182 18.04 2.14 0.84
N TRP A 183 17.29 3.11 0.31
CA TRP A 183 16.51 3.00 -0.92
C TRP A 183 16.73 4.26 -1.76
N ASN A 184 16.57 4.14 -3.08
CA ASN A 184 16.71 5.30 -3.97
C ASN A 184 15.63 6.34 -3.67
N THR A 185 14.38 5.89 -3.49
CA THR A 185 13.25 6.74 -3.13
C THR A 185 12.64 6.33 -1.81
N VAL A 186 12.43 7.28 -0.90
CA VAL A 186 11.76 7.05 0.39
C VAL A 186 10.61 8.02 0.59
N PHE A 187 9.49 7.48 1.05
CA PHE A 187 8.35 8.22 1.56
C PHE A 187 8.31 8.13 3.08
N ILE A 188 8.29 9.26 3.78
CA ILE A 188 8.01 9.33 5.22
C ILE A 188 6.54 9.73 5.38
N ALA A 189 5.71 8.79 5.82
CA ALA A 189 4.27 8.99 5.94
C ALA A 189 3.84 9.37 7.37
N GLY A 190 2.83 10.23 7.47
CA GLY A 190 2.31 10.78 8.72
C GLY A 190 3.38 11.51 9.53
N ALA A 191 4.11 12.41 8.87
CA ALA A 191 5.02 13.36 9.49
C ALA A 191 4.23 14.41 10.29
N GLU A 192 3.58 13.97 11.36
CA GLU A 192 2.64 14.73 12.17
C GLU A 192 3.02 14.72 13.65
N GLN A 193 2.64 15.77 14.37
CA GLN A 193 2.73 15.79 15.83
C GLN A 193 1.83 14.71 16.44
N GLY A 194 2.37 13.93 17.38
CA GLY A 194 1.67 12.80 18.00
C GLY A 194 2.03 11.45 17.36
N LEU A 195 2.50 11.45 16.11
CA LEU A 195 3.10 10.30 15.44
C LEU A 195 4.62 10.40 15.44
N LEU A 196 5.19 11.49 14.92
CA LEU A 196 6.62 11.75 14.94
C LEU A 196 6.86 13.24 15.21
N PRO A 197 7.13 13.66 16.46
CA PRO A 197 7.37 12.82 17.63
C PRO A 197 6.11 12.11 18.13
N HIS A 198 6.29 10.87 18.58
CA HIS A 198 5.22 10.08 19.17
C HIS A 198 4.75 10.69 20.49
N SER A 199 3.42 10.70 20.70
CA SER A 199 2.78 11.32 21.87
C SER A 199 3.23 10.76 23.23
N SER A 200 3.72 9.52 23.27
CA SER A 200 4.24 8.88 24.48
C SER A 200 5.65 9.32 24.87
N SER A 201 6.38 10.04 24.00
CA SER A 201 7.75 10.49 24.26
C SER A 201 7.78 11.72 25.16
N ARG A 202 7.77 11.49 26.48
CA ARG A 202 7.61 12.55 27.50
C ARG A 202 8.94 12.99 28.10
N THR A 203 9.87 12.06 28.32
CA THR A 203 11.18 12.35 28.93
C THR A 203 12.15 12.96 27.92
N ALA A 204 13.20 13.62 28.40
CA ALA A 204 14.25 14.17 27.53
C ALA A 204 14.92 13.06 26.68
N ALA A 205 15.19 11.89 27.27
CA ALA A 205 15.76 10.75 26.58
C ALA A 205 14.85 10.22 25.46
N GLN A 206 13.55 10.06 25.74
CA GLN A 206 12.57 9.63 24.74
C GLN A 206 12.41 10.64 23.60
N LYS A 207 12.41 11.94 23.92
CA LYS A 207 12.35 13.00 22.91
C LYS A 207 13.61 13.01 22.03
N ALA A 208 14.79 12.85 22.62
CA ALA A 208 16.04 12.72 21.88
C ALA A 208 16.01 11.48 20.96
N GLU A 209 15.39 10.39 21.40
CA GLU A 209 15.22 9.20 20.56
C GLU A 209 14.30 9.44 19.36
N GLU A 210 13.18 10.15 19.54
CA GLU A 210 12.32 10.52 18.40
C GLU A 210 13.04 11.41 17.37
N VAL A 211 13.95 12.28 17.83
CA VAL A 211 14.82 13.07 16.93
C VAL A 211 15.76 12.15 16.14
N ARG A 212 16.36 11.15 16.80
CA ARG A 212 17.20 10.15 16.11
C ARG A 212 16.40 9.31 15.12
N LEU A 213 15.16 8.94 15.45
CA LEU A 213 14.27 8.22 14.53
C LEU A 213 13.94 9.05 13.29
N ALA A 214 13.65 10.34 13.45
CA ALA A 214 13.44 11.25 12.33
C ALA A 214 14.70 11.36 11.44
N TYR A 215 15.88 11.50 12.06
CA TYR A 215 17.17 11.46 11.34
C TYR A 215 17.37 10.15 10.58
N VAL A 216 17.12 9.01 11.23
CA VAL A 216 17.23 7.69 10.59
C VAL A 216 16.32 7.63 9.38
N ALA A 217 15.04 7.99 9.52
CA ALA A 217 14.06 7.97 8.43
C ALA A 217 14.50 8.83 7.22
N ILE A 218 14.96 10.07 7.46
CA ILE A 218 15.46 10.97 6.41
C ILE A 218 16.65 10.34 5.67
N THR A 219 17.61 9.82 6.43
CA THR A 219 18.86 9.29 5.86
C THR A 219 18.72 7.91 5.22
N ARG A 220 17.52 7.31 5.19
CA ARG A 220 17.31 6.07 4.41
C ARG A 220 17.16 6.37 2.91
N ALA A 221 16.88 7.61 2.55
CA ALA A 221 16.76 8.06 1.16
C ALA A 221 18.15 8.30 0.55
N ALA A 222 18.43 7.68 -0.59
CA ALA A 222 19.68 7.87 -1.31
C ALA A 222 19.60 8.98 -2.37
N GLU A 223 18.43 9.17 -3.00
CA GLU A 223 18.22 10.14 -4.09
C GLU A 223 17.00 11.04 -3.87
N LYS A 224 15.82 10.45 -3.65
CA LYS A 224 14.55 11.19 -3.50
C LYS A 224 13.91 10.96 -2.15
N LEU A 225 13.49 12.04 -1.51
CA LEU A 225 12.78 12.02 -0.24
C LEU A 225 11.47 12.78 -0.34
N PHE A 226 10.38 12.07 -0.07
CA PHE A 226 9.04 12.63 0.08
C PHE A 226 8.64 12.58 1.54
N VAL A 227 8.15 13.69 2.08
CA VAL A 227 7.62 13.78 3.44
C VAL A 227 6.16 14.16 3.34
N THR A 228 5.27 13.31 3.84
CA THR A 228 3.83 13.53 3.75
C THR A 228 3.20 13.69 5.13
N HIS A 229 2.15 14.49 5.21
CA HIS A 229 1.34 14.63 6.41
C HIS A 229 -0.13 14.83 6.05
N ALA A 230 -1.04 14.45 6.94
CA ALA A 230 -2.46 14.75 6.84
C ALA A 230 -2.84 15.95 7.72
N ALA A 231 -3.85 16.72 7.32
CA ALA A 231 -4.46 17.79 8.10
C ALA A 231 -5.48 17.26 9.12
N GLU A 232 -6.06 16.08 8.84
CA GLU A 232 -6.95 15.33 9.71
C GLU A 232 -6.52 13.86 9.75
N ARG A 233 -6.57 13.22 10.92
CA ARG A 233 -6.36 11.79 11.08
C ARG A 233 -7.31 11.24 12.14
N ASN A 234 -8.00 10.13 11.85
CA ASN A 234 -9.02 9.56 12.71
C ASN A 234 -10.06 10.61 13.17
N SER A 235 -10.52 11.44 12.23
CA SER A 235 -11.46 12.55 12.48
C SER A 235 -10.98 13.61 13.48
N ARG A 236 -9.67 13.76 13.66
CA ARG A 236 -9.07 14.78 14.52
C ARG A 236 -8.05 15.59 13.75
N LYS A 237 -8.01 16.89 13.99
CA LYS A 237 -7.00 17.78 13.42
C LYS A 237 -5.59 17.29 13.76
N ALA A 238 -4.77 17.15 12.74
CA ALA A 238 -3.35 16.80 12.85
C ALA A 238 -2.50 18.01 12.43
N ASN A 239 -1.40 18.23 13.14
CA ASN A 239 -0.45 19.29 12.82
C ASN A 239 0.83 18.69 12.24
N PRO A 240 1.48 19.34 11.26
CA PRO A 240 2.76 18.89 10.73
C PRO A 240 3.80 18.75 11.84
N SER A 241 4.64 17.73 11.69
CA SER A 241 5.75 17.46 12.59
C SER A 241 6.78 18.58 12.53
N LYS A 242 7.15 19.08 13.70
CA LYS A 242 8.20 20.09 13.86
C LYS A 242 9.57 19.67 13.30
N TYR A 243 9.81 18.37 13.09
CA TYR A 243 11.10 17.88 12.58
C TYR A 243 11.27 18.12 11.07
N PHE A 244 10.17 18.32 10.35
CA PHE A 244 10.20 18.49 8.90
C PHE A 244 9.82 19.92 8.47
N VAL A 245 9.66 20.84 9.43
CA VAL A 245 9.43 22.26 9.15
C VAL A 245 10.78 22.93 8.87
N ASN A 246 10.83 23.78 7.84
CA ASN A 246 12.02 24.54 7.46
C ASN A 246 13.26 23.68 7.15
N LEU A 247 13.07 22.47 6.61
CA LEU A 247 14.21 21.69 6.13
C LEU A 247 14.97 22.49 5.06
N PRO A 248 16.31 22.56 5.15
CA PRO A 248 17.11 23.27 4.16
C PRO A 248 16.88 22.66 2.79
N LEU A 249 16.61 23.50 1.79
CA LEU A 249 16.37 23.09 0.39
C LEU A 249 15.17 22.14 0.22
N GLY A 250 14.22 22.16 1.16
CA GLY A 250 12.92 21.50 1.00
C GLY A 250 11.96 22.39 0.24
N GLU A 251 11.37 21.88 -0.84
CA GLU A 251 10.24 22.51 -1.50
C GLU A 251 8.96 22.05 -0.79
N THR A 252 8.34 22.97 -0.05
CA THR A 252 7.02 22.74 0.51
C THR A 252 6.00 23.05 -0.59
N THR A 253 5.43 22.01 -1.18
CA THR A 253 4.30 22.18 -2.07
C THR A 253 3.02 22.09 -1.24
N ALA A 254 2.32 23.21 -1.12
CA ALA A 254 0.98 23.20 -0.57
C ALA A 254 0.12 22.31 -1.48
N ALA A 255 -0.42 21.23 -0.93
CA ALA A 255 -1.12 20.26 -1.74
C ALA A 255 -2.44 20.81 -2.28
N ARG A 256 -2.39 21.22 -3.54
CA ARG A 256 -3.38 20.73 -4.48
C ARG A 256 -2.85 19.41 -4.99
N MET A 257 -3.65 18.34 -4.96
CA MET A 257 -3.37 17.20 -5.84
C MET A 257 -3.13 17.77 -7.24
N PRO A 258 -1.95 17.57 -7.86
CA PRO A 258 -1.72 17.97 -9.23
C PRO A 258 -2.90 17.49 -10.09
N GLU A 259 -3.38 18.34 -11.00
CA GLU A 259 -4.61 18.06 -11.75
C GLU A 259 -4.53 16.72 -12.48
N GLU A 260 -3.34 16.38 -12.95
CA GLU A 260 -2.96 15.09 -13.55
C GLU A 260 -3.16 13.90 -12.60
N ILE A 261 -2.83 14.06 -11.31
CA ILE A 261 -3.01 13.04 -10.26
C ILE A 261 -4.49 12.91 -9.89
N MET A 262 -5.24 14.02 -9.88
CA MET A 262 -6.70 13.99 -9.68
C MET A 262 -7.43 13.32 -10.85
N GLN A 263 -6.99 13.60 -12.07
CA GLN A 263 -7.50 12.97 -13.29
C GLN A 263 -7.16 11.47 -13.32
N TYR A 264 -5.93 11.09 -12.93
CA TYR A 264 -5.54 9.69 -12.82
C TYR A 264 -6.29 8.95 -11.71
N ALA A 265 -6.40 9.50 -10.50
CA ALA A 265 -7.17 8.89 -9.41
C ALA A 265 -8.66 8.73 -9.79
N LYS A 266 -9.21 9.70 -10.52
CA LYS A 266 -10.56 9.63 -11.09
C LYS A 266 -10.66 8.55 -12.17
N ALA A 267 -9.66 8.43 -13.04
CA ALA A 267 -9.60 7.40 -14.08
C ALA A 267 -9.45 5.98 -13.50
N VAL A 268 -8.57 5.78 -12.52
CA VAL A 268 -8.37 4.49 -11.83
C VAL A 268 -9.61 4.09 -11.03
N SER A 269 -10.23 5.04 -10.31
CA SER A 269 -11.51 4.78 -9.65
C SER A 269 -12.58 4.40 -10.68
N ALA A 270 -12.69 5.14 -11.78
CA ALA A 270 -13.65 4.85 -12.85
C ALA A 270 -13.36 3.55 -13.62
N ALA A 271 -12.13 3.04 -13.59
CA ALA A 271 -11.75 1.76 -14.20
C ALA A 271 -12.15 0.55 -13.35
N THR A 272 -12.64 0.75 -12.11
CA THR A 272 -13.21 -0.33 -11.29
C THR A 272 -14.74 -0.34 -11.41
N PRO A 273 -15.41 -1.51 -11.37
CA PRO A 273 -16.87 -1.57 -11.42
C PRO A 273 -17.52 -0.69 -10.35
N LYS A 274 -16.98 -0.74 -9.13
CA LYS A 274 -17.43 0.06 -7.98
C LYS A 274 -17.33 1.56 -8.20
N GLY A 275 -16.18 2.03 -8.68
CA GLY A 275 -15.97 3.46 -8.89
C GLY A 275 -16.72 3.99 -10.10
N ALA A 276 -16.88 3.18 -11.15
CA ALA A 276 -17.75 3.45 -12.29
C ALA A 276 -19.22 3.61 -11.85
N LEU A 277 -19.74 2.68 -11.05
CA LEU A 277 -21.11 2.71 -10.53
C LEU A 277 -21.37 3.92 -9.62
N ARG A 278 -20.40 4.28 -8.77
CA ARG A 278 -20.50 5.49 -7.93
C ARG A 278 -20.50 6.76 -8.77
N ALA A 279 -19.63 6.84 -9.77
CA ALA A 279 -19.58 7.98 -10.69
C ALA A 279 -20.88 8.12 -11.49
N TRP A 280 -21.41 7.01 -11.99
CA TRP A 280 -22.71 6.95 -12.68
C TRP A 280 -23.85 7.43 -11.79
N ARG A 281 -23.95 6.90 -10.55
CA ARG A 281 -24.99 7.29 -9.60
C ARG A 281 -24.98 8.79 -9.32
N LYS A 282 -23.79 9.35 -9.09
CA LYS A 282 -23.58 10.77 -8.84
C LYS A 282 -23.98 11.63 -10.05
N GLU A 283 -23.58 11.25 -11.25
CA GLU A 283 -23.95 11.97 -12.46
C GLU A 283 -25.46 11.89 -12.73
N ARG A 284 -26.06 10.72 -12.51
CA ARG A 284 -27.50 10.52 -12.71
C ARG A 284 -28.34 11.32 -11.71
N ALA A 285 -27.92 11.35 -10.44
CA ALA A 285 -28.54 12.17 -9.42
C ALA A 285 -28.51 13.66 -9.80
N ARG A 286 -27.38 14.13 -10.36
CA ARG A 286 -27.24 15.49 -10.88
C ARG A 286 -28.19 15.77 -12.05
N GLN A 287 -28.28 14.88 -13.02
CA GLN A 287 -29.16 15.04 -14.19
C GLN A 287 -30.64 15.06 -13.83
N LEU A 288 -31.04 14.23 -12.87
CA LEU A 288 -32.42 14.12 -12.42
C LEU A 288 -32.74 15.07 -11.25
N ASN A 289 -31.80 15.93 -10.87
CA ASN A 289 -31.91 16.87 -9.75
C ASN A 289 -32.44 16.21 -8.45
N THR A 290 -31.87 15.06 -8.12
CA THR A 290 -32.24 14.24 -6.96
C THR A 290 -30.99 13.85 -6.16
N THR A 291 -31.16 13.12 -5.06
CA THR A 291 -30.05 12.61 -4.26
C THR A 291 -29.52 11.29 -4.81
N GLU A 292 -28.25 10.98 -4.54
CA GLU A 292 -27.64 9.70 -4.92
C GLU A 292 -28.43 8.50 -4.39
N VAL A 293 -28.91 8.59 -3.15
CA VAL A 293 -29.74 7.54 -2.51
C VAL A 293 -31.08 7.39 -3.22
N GLY A 294 -31.62 8.48 -3.78
CA GLY A 294 -32.84 8.47 -4.59
C GLY A 294 -32.68 7.77 -5.94
N ILE A 295 -31.45 7.59 -6.44
CA ILE A 295 -31.16 6.77 -7.61
C ILE A 295 -31.00 5.30 -7.22
N CYS A 296 -30.06 5.02 -6.31
CA CYS A 296 -29.89 3.70 -5.72
C CYS A 296 -29.15 3.78 -4.38
N ASN A 297 -29.60 3.00 -3.41
CA ASN A 297 -28.91 2.90 -2.13
C ASN A 297 -27.60 2.08 -2.24
N ASP A 298 -26.76 2.17 -1.21
CA ASP A 298 -25.45 1.48 -1.23
C ASP A 298 -25.59 -0.05 -1.28
N ALA A 299 -26.69 -0.62 -0.78
CA ALA A 299 -26.95 -2.05 -0.84
C ALA A 299 -27.20 -2.53 -2.29
N ILE A 300 -28.01 -1.80 -3.06
CA ILE A 300 -28.25 -2.10 -4.47
C ILE A 300 -26.97 -1.86 -5.28
N LEU A 301 -26.20 -0.82 -4.98
CA LEU A 301 -24.93 -0.55 -5.65
C LEU A 301 -23.91 -1.68 -5.44
N ALA A 302 -23.84 -2.24 -4.23
CA ALA A 302 -23.00 -3.42 -3.94
C ALA A 302 -23.48 -4.68 -4.66
N ARG A 303 -24.80 -4.85 -4.84
CA ARG A 303 -25.36 -5.95 -5.62
C ARG A 303 -25.07 -5.83 -7.11
N LEU A 304 -25.17 -4.62 -7.67
CA LEU A 304 -24.79 -4.35 -9.06
C LEU A 304 -23.30 -4.65 -9.31
N GLU A 305 -22.43 -4.29 -8.37
CA GLU A 305 -21.00 -4.61 -8.44
C GLU A 305 -20.74 -6.12 -8.45
N LYS A 306 -21.52 -6.89 -7.68
CA LYS A 306 -21.34 -8.35 -7.54
C LYS A 306 -21.98 -9.15 -8.67
N GLU A 307 -23.18 -8.76 -9.07
CA GLU A 307 -24.02 -9.52 -10.01
C GLU A 307 -23.76 -9.12 -11.48
N LEU A 308 -23.17 -7.93 -11.71
CA LEU A 308 -22.91 -7.33 -13.04
C LEU A 308 -24.02 -7.61 -14.08
N PRO A 309 -25.26 -7.14 -13.85
CA PRO A 309 -26.38 -7.40 -14.75
C PRO A 309 -26.10 -7.02 -16.20
N SER A 310 -26.43 -7.93 -17.11
CA SER A 310 -26.22 -7.79 -18.56
C SER A 310 -27.52 -7.56 -19.33
N SER A 311 -28.68 -7.72 -18.68
CA SER A 311 -30.00 -7.55 -19.28
C SER A 311 -30.93 -6.65 -18.46
N GLN A 312 -31.95 -6.09 -19.13
CA GLN A 312 -32.97 -5.27 -18.47
C GLN A 312 -33.82 -6.08 -17.47
N GLU A 313 -34.00 -7.38 -17.71
CA GLU A 313 -34.72 -8.27 -16.80
C GLU A 313 -33.97 -8.48 -15.48
N GLU A 314 -32.64 -8.66 -15.56
CA GLU A 314 -31.78 -8.75 -14.37
C GLU A 314 -31.81 -7.44 -13.56
N LEU A 315 -31.80 -6.28 -14.25
CA LEU A 315 -31.97 -4.99 -13.58
C LEU A 315 -33.36 -4.82 -12.95
N ALA A 316 -34.41 -5.32 -13.60
CA ALA A 316 -35.78 -5.27 -13.07
C ALA A 316 -35.92 -6.06 -11.77
N SER A 317 -35.14 -7.12 -11.58
CA SER A 317 -35.09 -7.87 -10.31
C SER A 317 -34.50 -7.07 -9.14
N LEU A 318 -33.69 -6.05 -9.42
CA LEU A 318 -33.03 -5.20 -8.42
C LEU A 318 -33.79 -3.90 -8.13
N PHE A 319 -34.39 -3.29 -9.16
CA PHE A 319 -34.98 -1.96 -9.10
C PHE A 319 -36.50 -1.92 -9.30
N GLY A 320 -37.11 -3.02 -9.76
CA GLY A 320 -38.46 -3.06 -10.31
C GLY A 320 -38.50 -2.66 -11.78
N ALA A 321 -39.52 -3.13 -12.51
CA ALA A 321 -39.59 -3.03 -13.98
C ALA A 321 -39.50 -1.60 -14.53
N LEU A 322 -40.29 -0.66 -13.98
CA LEU A 322 -40.34 0.74 -14.45
C LEU A 322 -39.02 1.48 -14.19
N THR A 323 -38.42 1.27 -13.02
CA THR A 323 -37.16 1.90 -12.65
C THR A 323 -36.01 1.33 -13.47
N ALA A 324 -36.00 0.01 -13.70
CA ALA A 324 -35.01 -0.65 -14.54
C ALA A 324 -35.07 -0.17 -15.99
N GLU A 325 -36.26 0.01 -16.56
CA GLU A 325 -36.44 0.56 -17.91
C GLU A 325 -35.83 1.97 -18.05
N SER A 326 -36.01 2.82 -17.05
CA SER A 326 -35.44 4.18 -17.04
C SER A 326 -33.91 4.20 -16.86
N LEU A 327 -33.34 3.24 -16.12
CA LEU A 327 -31.91 3.20 -15.80
C LEU A 327 -31.08 2.39 -16.80
N ALA A 328 -31.67 1.36 -17.43
CA ALA A 328 -31.02 0.41 -18.33
C ALA A 328 -30.20 1.08 -19.47
N PRO A 329 -30.69 2.12 -20.17
CA PRO A 329 -29.94 2.75 -21.26
C PRO A 329 -28.59 3.36 -20.83
N SER A 330 -28.47 3.74 -19.55
CA SER A 330 -27.25 4.32 -19.00
C SER A 330 -26.39 3.32 -18.20
N LEU A 331 -27.03 2.31 -17.61
CA LEU A 331 -26.40 1.38 -16.67
C LEU A 331 -25.88 0.11 -17.35
N LEU A 332 -26.60 -0.45 -18.33
CA LEU A 332 -26.18 -1.65 -19.05
C LEU A 332 -24.89 -1.43 -19.87
N PRO A 333 -24.73 -0.33 -20.63
CA PRO A 333 -23.48 -0.08 -21.35
C PRO A 333 -22.28 0.16 -20.41
N LEU A 334 -22.53 0.62 -19.19
CA LEU A 334 -21.50 0.81 -18.18
C LEU A 334 -21.05 -0.55 -17.59
N LEU A 335 -22.01 -1.39 -17.21
CA LEU A 335 -21.74 -2.73 -16.67
C LEU A 335 -21.07 -3.64 -17.71
N ALA A 336 -21.45 -3.49 -18.98
CA ALA A 336 -20.87 -4.25 -20.09
C ALA A 336 -19.34 -4.06 -20.26
N GLN A 337 -18.79 -2.94 -19.77
CA GLN A 337 -17.34 -2.70 -19.77
C GLN A 337 -16.57 -3.61 -18.80
N PHE A 338 -17.27 -4.20 -17.83
CA PHE A 338 -16.71 -5.04 -16.78
C PHE A 338 -17.08 -6.51 -16.90
N THR A 339 -18.03 -6.84 -17.78
CA THR A 339 -18.30 -8.22 -18.18
C THR A 339 -17.32 -8.60 -19.28
N ALA A 340 -16.39 -9.53 -18.99
CA ALA A 340 -15.40 -9.97 -19.97
C ALA A 340 -16.08 -10.44 -21.28
N PRO A 341 -15.48 -10.22 -22.47
CA PRO A 341 -15.92 -10.90 -23.67
C PRO A 341 -15.70 -12.40 -23.44
N ASN A 342 -16.78 -13.18 -23.47
CA ASN A 342 -16.69 -14.63 -23.63
C ASN A 342 -16.01 -14.91 -24.99
N THR A 343 -14.68 -14.96 -25.02
CA THR A 343 -13.93 -15.62 -26.09
C THR A 343 -14.19 -17.11 -25.98
N LYS A 344 -14.97 -17.62 -26.95
CA LYS A 344 -15.01 -19.03 -27.34
C LYS A 344 -13.64 -19.53 -27.77
#